data_AF-A0A931LCG6-F1
#
_entry.id   AF-A0A931LCG6-F1
#
_cell.length_a   1.000
_cell.length_b   1.000
_cell.length_c   1.000
_cell.angle_alpha   90.00
_cell.angle_beta   90.00
_cell.angle_gamma   90.00
#
_symmetry.space_group_name_H-M   'P 1'
#
loop_
_entity.id
_entity.type
_entity.pdbx_description
1 polymer ?
#
loop_
_entity_poly.entity_id
_entity_poly.type
_entity_poly.pdbx_seq_one_letter_code
_entity_poly.pdbx_strand_id
1 'polypeptide(L)'
;MRHDETAIVPYLRGELADAERRAMAAHLAACADCRKVADDFRVVLGLLVEGAPRPPEVHWGRYRAELRERLGRGAARGTTRPRWWPLPLALSGALAAVLVFLAVQAPRDARVADLGVVEETVIGGQLDLLREYSMVERLELLEDLEVIRDLDGLEPVRES
;
A
#
# COMPACT_ATOMS: atom_id res chain seq x y z
N MET A 1 -29.00 21.69 -24.98
CA MET A 1 -28.35 20.47 -24.44
C MET A 1 -26.87 20.79 -24.31
N ARG A 2 -26.22 20.40 -23.21
CA ARG A 2 -24.78 20.64 -23.02
C ARG A 2 -24.00 19.55 -23.76
N HIS A 3 -23.19 19.93 -24.74
CA HIS A 3 -22.25 19.04 -25.41
C HIS A 3 -20.96 19.05 -24.61
N ASP A 4 -20.68 17.95 -23.91
CA ASP A 4 -19.43 17.79 -23.18
C ASP A 4 -18.55 16.79 -23.92
N GLU A 5 -17.75 17.32 -24.84
CA GLU A 5 -16.87 16.52 -25.70
C GLU A 5 -15.75 15.85 -24.91
N THR A 6 -15.37 16.41 -23.75
CA THR A 6 -14.27 15.89 -22.91
C THR A 6 -14.58 14.49 -22.36
N ALA A 7 -15.85 14.17 -22.15
CA ALA A 7 -16.30 12.88 -21.65
C ALA A 7 -16.43 11.80 -22.76
N ILE A 8 -16.29 12.15 -24.04
CA ILE A 8 -16.42 11.19 -25.16
C ILE A 8 -15.27 10.18 -25.17
N VAL A 9 -14.02 10.63 -25.01
CA VAL A 9 -12.86 9.72 -25.02
C VAL A 9 -12.88 8.75 -23.82
N PRO A 10 -13.09 9.19 -22.57
CA PRO A 10 -13.28 8.29 -21.44
C PRO A 10 -14.43 7.30 -21.64
N TYR A 11 -15.55 7.74 -22.25
CA TYR A 11 -16.66 6.85 -22.59
C TYR A 11 -16.23 5.74 -23.56
N LEU A 12 -15.50 6.10 -24.63
CA LEU A 12 -15.03 5.15 -25.64
C LEU A 12 -14.01 4.16 -25.08
N ARG A 13 -13.19 4.58 -24.11
CA ARG A 13 -12.21 3.73 -23.42
C ARG A 13 -12.78 2.92 -22.26
N GLY A 14 -14.04 3.18 -21.87
CA GLY A 14 -14.67 2.49 -20.75
C GLY A 14 -14.21 2.98 -19.38
N GLU A 15 -13.68 4.20 -19.30
CA GLU A 15 -13.11 4.80 -18.07
C GLU A 15 -14.16 5.57 -17.24
N LEU A 16 -15.37 5.79 -17.78
CA LEU A 16 -16.46 6.46 -17.06
C LEU A 16 -17.14 5.53 -16.05
N ALA A 17 -17.54 6.09 -14.91
CA ALA A 17 -18.39 5.39 -13.95
C ALA A 17 -19.78 5.06 -14.54
N ASP A 18 -20.45 4.02 -14.03
CA ASP A 18 -21.71 3.50 -14.61
C ASP A 18 -22.82 4.54 -14.79
N ALA A 19 -22.93 5.50 -13.86
CA ALA A 19 -23.91 6.58 -13.96
C ALA A 19 -23.60 7.53 -15.13
N GLU A 20 -22.34 7.95 -15.25
CA GLU A 20 -21.87 8.85 -16.30
C GLU A 20 -21.90 8.17 -17.67
N ARG A 21 -21.52 6.89 -17.72
CA ARG A 21 -21.59 6.06 -18.93
C ARG A 21 -23.01 5.96 -19.48
N ARG A 22 -24.00 5.73 -18.60
CA ARG A 22 -25.42 5.69 -19.00
C ARG A 22 -25.91 7.05 -19.49
N ALA A 23 -25.53 8.13 -18.81
CA ALA A 23 -25.88 9.49 -19.22
C ALA A 23 -25.30 9.83 -20.61
N MET A 24 -24.02 9.48 -20.83
CA MET A 24 -23.37 9.67 -22.13
C MET A 24 -24.00 8.81 -23.22
N ALA A 25 -24.30 7.54 -22.95
CA ALA A 25 -24.98 6.65 -23.90
C ALA A 25 -26.35 7.21 -24.31
N ALA A 26 -27.14 7.72 -23.36
CA ALA A 26 -28.41 8.38 -23.63
C ALA A 26 -28.23 9.66 -24.48
N HIS A 27 -27.18 10.44 -24.20
CA HIS A 27 -26.85 11.63 -24.98
C HIS A 27 -26.46 11.29 -26.42
N LEU A 28 -25.60 10.29 -26.62
CA LEU A 28 -25.22 9.81 -27.95
C LEU A 28 -26.42 9.21 -28.71
N ALA A 29 -27.37 8.58 -28.03
CA ALA A 29 -28.60 8.13 -28.68
C ALA A 29 -29.45 9.31 -29.19
N ALA A 30 -29.49 10.41 -28.43
CA ALA A 30 -30.30 11.59 -28.76
C ALA A 30 -29.64 12.59 -29.72
N CYS A 31 -28.30 12.66 -29.78
CA CYS A 31 -27.57 13.70 -30.51
C CYS A 31 -26.72 13.14 -31.68
N ALA A 32 -27.03 13.56 -32.90
CA ALA A 32 -26.27 13.18 -34.10
C ALA A 32 -24.85 13.77 -34.14
N ASP A 33 -24.68 15.01 -33.71
CA ASP A 33 -23.37 15.70 -33.75
C ASP A 33 -22.36 15.01 -32.82
N CYS A 34 -22.77 14.70 -31.58
CA CYS A 34 -21.90 13.97 -30.64
C CYS A 34 -21.62 12.53 -31.09
N ARG A 35 -22.54 11.87 -31.83
CA ARG A 35 -22.23 10.57 -32.45
C ARG A 35 -21.12 10.69 -33.47
N LYS A 36 -21.19 11.70 -34.34
CA LYS A 36 -20.15 11.96 -35.35
C LYS A 36 -18.80 12.18 -34.68
N VAL A 37 -18.75 13.03 -33.64
CA VAL A 37 -17.51 13.27 -32.88
C VAL A 37 -16.99 11.99 -32.21
N ALA A 38 -17.87 11.16 -31.64
CA ALA A 38 -17.49 9.88 -31.06
C ALA A 38 -16.95 8.88 -32.10
N ASP A 39 -17.51 8.89 -33.31
CA ASP A 39 -17.04 8.05 -34.42
C ASP A 39 -15.65 8.52 -34.90
N ASP A 40 -15.43 9.83 -35.02
CA ASP A 40 -14.13 10.41 -35.37
C ASP A 40 -13.06 10.02 -34.33
N PHE A 41 -13.36 10.13 -33.02
CA PHE A 41 -12.46 9.67 -31.98
C PHE A 41 -12.22 8.16 -32.02
N ARG A 42 -13.22 7.34 -32.36
CA ARG A 42 -13.05 5.89 -32.49
C ARG A 42 -12.06 5.55 -33.59
N VAL A 43 -12.09 6.27 -34.71
CA VAL A 43 -11.11 6.08 -35.80
C VAL A 43 -9.70 6.44 -35.31
N VAL A 44 -9.52 7.59 -34.66
CA VAL A 44 -8.21 8.02 -34.13
C VAL A 44 -7.66 7.00 -33.12
N LEU A 45 -8.50 6.52 -32.18
CA LEU A 45 -8.09 5.51 -31.21
C LEU A 45 -7.71 4.18 -31.88
N GLY A 46 -8.42 3.77 -32.93
CA GLY A 46 -8.07 2.57 -33.71
C GLY A 46 -6.69 2.68 -34.35
N LEU A 47 -6.39 3.82 -34.99
CA LEU A 47 -5.08 4.08 -35.59
C LEU A 47 -3.94 4.07 -34.57
N LEU A 48 -4.19 4.55 -33.34
CA LEU A 48 -3.21 4.50 -32.25
C LEU A 48 -2.91 3.07 -31.81
N VAL A 49 -3.93 2.20 -31.76
CA VAL A 49 -3.75 0.78 -31.42
C VAL A 49 -3.00 0.04 -32.52
N GLU A 50 -3.32 0.28 -33.78
CA GLU A 50 -2.64 -0.34 -34.92
C GLU A 50 -1.18 0.10 -35.06
N GLY A 51 -0.89 1.37 -34.76
CA GLY A 51 0.47 1.91 -34.76
C GLY A 51 1.30 1.58 -33.51
N ALA A 52 0.68 1.01 -32.47
CA ALA A 52 1.37 0.72 -31.23
C ALA A 52 2.41 -0.39 -31.44
N PRO A 53 3.68 -0.19 -31.03
CA PRO A 53 4.66 -1.26 -31.05
C PRO A 53 4.19 -2.40 -30.13
N ARG A 54 4.47 -3.65 -30.54
CA ARG A 54 4.21 -4.79 -29.66
C ARG A 54 4.98 -4.60 -28.34
N PRO A 55 4.32 -4.82 -27.18
CA PRO A 55 5.01 -4.74 -25.91
C PRO A 55 6.16 -5.74 -25.89
N PRO A 56 7.32 -5.37 -25.33
CA PRO A 56 8.45 -6.29 -25.22
C PRO A 56 8.08 -7.49 -24.34
N GLU A 57 8.74 -8.63 -24.57
CA GLU A 57 8.58 -9.79 -23.68
C GLU A 57 9.03 -9.43 -22.26
N VAL A 58 8.11 -9.60 -21.29
CA VAL A 58 8.40 -9.29 -19.89
C VAL A 58 9.08 -10.49 -19.22
N HIS A 59 10.36 -10.34 -18.88
CA HIS A 59 11.11 -11.37 -18.15
C HIS A 59 10.95 -11.23 -16.63
N TRP A 60 9.81 -11.69 -16.10
CA TRP A 60 9.48 -11.62 -14.67
C TRP A 60 10.55 -12.23 -13.74
N GLY A 61 11.25 -13.27 -14.20
CA GLY A 61 12.34 -13.90 -13.44
C GLY A 61 13.53 -12.96 -13.24
N ARG A 62 13.94 -12.24 -14.30
CA ARG A 62 15.03 -11.25 -14.25
C ARG A 62 14.64 -10.08 -13.35
N TYR A 63 13.43 -9.55 -13.53
CA TYR A 63 12.90 -8.46 -12.71
C TYR A 63 12.89 -8.84 -11.21
N ARG A 64 12.38 -10.03 -10.86
CA ARG A 64 12.37 -10.51 -9.46
C ARG A 64 13.77 -10.72 -8.89
N ALA A 65 14.72 -11.17 -9.71
CA ALA A 65 16.10 -11.34 -9.27
C ALA A 65 16.76 -9.98 -8.96
N GLU A 66 16.60 -9.01 -9.86
CA GLU A 66 17.12 -7.66 -9.66
C GLU A 66 16.47 -6.97 -8.45
N LEU A 67 15.16 -7.14 -8.28
CA LEU A 67 14.44 -6.60 -7.13
C LEU A 67 14.95 -7.20 -5.80
N ARG A 68 15.12 -8.53 -5.74
CA ARG A 68 15.71 -9.20 -4.56
C ARG A 68 17.11 -8.70 -4.25
N GLU A 69 17.92 -8.46 -5.27
CA GLU A 69 19.27 -7.94 -5.08
C GLU A 69 19.25 -6.52 -4.50
N ARG A 70 18.40 -5.63 -5.03
CA ARG A 70 18.22 -4.27 -4.52
C ARG A 70 17.76 -4.26 -3.05
N LEU A 71 16.80 -5.12 -2.71
CA LEU A 71 16.30 -5.26 -1.34
C LEU A 71 17.35 -5.87 -0.38
N GLY A 72 18.08 -6.90 -0.84
CA GLY A 72 19.14 -7.55 -0.07
C GLY A 72 20.29 -6.61 0.29
N ARG A 73 20.68 -5.72 -0.64
CA ARG A 73 21.69 -4.67 -0.36
C ARG A 73 21.23 -3.65 0.68
N GLY A 74 19.93 -3.39 0.78
CA GLY A 74 19.34 -2.55 1.82
C GLY A 74 19.38 -3.22 3.20
N ALA A 75 18.99 -4.49 3.26
CA ALA A 75 18.99 -5.27 4.50
C ALA A 75 20.40 -5.50 5.08
N ALA A 76 21.41 -5.70 4.22
CA ALA A 76 22.79 -5.90 4.63
C ALA A 76 23.43 -4.68 5.32
N ARG A 77 22.90 -3.46 5.10
CA ARG A 77 23.41 -2.24 5.74
C ARG A 77 22.82 -1.96 7.14
N GLY A 78 21.77 -2.69 7.56
CA GLY A 78 21.02 -2.41 8.79
C GLY A 78 21.26 -3.39 9.96
N THR A 79 22.09 -4.42 9.79
CA THR A 79 22.24 -5.50 10.77
C THR A 79 23.70 -5.81 11.10
N THR A 80 24.40 -4.83 11.66
CA THR A 80 25.60 -5.10 12.47
C THR A 80 25.28 -4.78 13.92
N ARG A 81 24.46 -5.62 14.57
CA ARG A 81 24.36 -5.60 16.03
C ARG A 81 25.76 -5.93 16.59
N PRO A 82 26.38 -5.06 17.41
CA PRO A 82 27.69 -5.34 17.96
C PRO A 82 27.65 -6.58 18.87
N ARG A 83 28.31 -7.66 18.42
CA ARG A 83 28.42 -8.99 19.08
C ARG A 83 29.35 -8.99 20.31
N TRP A 84 29.43 -7.89 21.07
CA TRP A 84 30.41 -7.71 22.15
C TRP A 84 29.86 -7.04 23.40
N TRP A 85 28.57 -7.21 23.70
CA TRP A 85 28.03 -6.82 25.02
C TRP A 85 27.81 -8.03 25.91
N PRO A 86 28.77 -8.44 26.75
CA PRO A 86 28.47 -9.32 27.87
C PRO A 86 27.85 -8.46 28.97
N LEU A 87 26.52 -8.36 29.01
CA LEU A 87 25.83 -7.83 30.18
C LEU A 87 25.90 -8.92 31.27
N PRO A 88 26.54 -8.70 32.42
CA PRO A 88 26.70 -9.75 33.42
C PRO A 88 25.33 -10.05 34.04
N LEU A 89 24.84 -11.28 33.82
CA LEU A 89 23.62 -11.86 34.41
C LEU A 89 23.57 -11.81 35.96
N ALA A 90 24.61 -11.30 36.62
CA ALA A 90 24.65 -11.08 38.07
C ALA A 90 23.85 -9.83 38.50
N LEU A 91 23.64 -8.84 37.62
CA LEU A 91 22.89 -7.62 37.97
C LEU A 91 21.36 -7.81 37.96
N SER A 92 20.83 -8.82 37.28
CA SER A 92 19.39 -9.09 37.22
C SER A 92 18.84 -9.74 38.50
N GLY A 93 19.63 -10.56 39.19
CA GLY A 93 19.20 -11.22 40.44
C GLY A 93 18.99 -10.25 41.60
N ALA A 94 19.92 -9.29 41.77
CA ALA A 94 19.82 -8.28 42.83
C ALA A 94 18.64 -7.33 42.59
N LEU A 95 18.43 -6.90 41.33
CA LEU A 95 17.29 -6.05 40.99
C LEU A 95 15.96 -6.76 41.21
N ALA A 96 15.84 -8.04 40.80
CA ALA A 96 14.64 -8.83 41.02
C ALA A 96 14.34 -9.01 42.53
N ALA A 97 15.35 -9.27 43.35
CA ALA A 97 15.16 -9.39 44.80
C ALA A 97 14.71 -8.08 45.46
N VAL A 98 15.27 -6.93 45.04
CA VAL A 98 14.87 -5.61 45.53
C VAL A 98 13.43 -5.28 45.09
N LEU A 99 13.07 -5.57 43.84
CA LEU A 99 11.72 -5.35 43.33
C LEU A 99 10.69 -6.23 44.06
N VAL A 100 11.00 -7.49 44.33
CA VAL A 100 10.12 -8.38 45.11
C VAL A 100 9.98 -7.89 46.55
N PHE A 101 11.07 -7.45 47.18
CA PHE A 101 11.03 -6.92 48.54
C PHE A 101 10.17 -5.65 48.63
N LEU A 102 10.32 -4.72 47.69
CA LEU A 102 9.48 -3.52 47.58
C LEU A 102 8.03 -3.88 47.28
N ALA A 103 7.77 -4.85 46.40
CA ALA A 103 6.43 -5.29 46.05
C ALA A 103 5.71 -5.98 47.21
N VAL A 104 6.42 -6.63 48.14
CA VAL A 104 5.81 -7.20 49.36
C VAL A 104 5.51 -6.11 50.38
N GLN A 105 6.42 -5.15 50.57
CA GLN A 105 6.28 -4.07 51.55
C GLN A 105 5.33 -2.95 51.09
N ALA A 106 4.99 -2.88 49.81
CA ALA A 106 4.11 -1.85 49.28
C ALA A 106 2.65 -2.00 49.80
N PRO A 107 2.02 -0.91 50.29
CA PRO A 107 0.60 -0.90 50.61
C PRO A 107 -0.23 -1.19 49.33
N ARG A 108 -1.39 -1.85 49.49
CA ARG A 108 -2.18 -2.38 48.37
C ARG A 108 -2.56 -1.34 47.32
N ASP A 109 -2.75 -0.09 47.72
CA ASP A 109 -3.11 1.02 46.82
C ASP A 109 -1.98 1.42 45.86
N ALA A 110 -0.70 1.21 46.25
CA ALA A 110 0.44 1.52 45.40
C ALA A 110 0.66 0.50 44.26
N ARG A 111 0.18 -0.75 44.41
CA ARG A 111 0.34 -1.80 43.38
C ARG A 111 -0.53 -1.56 42.14
N VAL A 112 -1.64 -0.82 42.28
CA VAL A 112 -2.54 -0.50 41.17
C VAL A 112 -2.05 0.72 40.39
N ALA A 113 -1.42 1.68 41.06
CA ALA A 113 -0.82 2.85 40.42
C ALA A 113 0.36 2.45 39.51
N ASP A 114 1.18 1.48 39.93
CA ASP A 114 2.37 1.03 39.18
C ASP A 114 2.02 0.32 37.86
N LEU A 115 0.92 -0.45 37.83
CA LEU A 115 0.42 -1.08 36.60
C LEU A 115 -0.13 -0.05 35.60
N GLY A 116 -0.79 1.01 36.09
CA GLY A 116 -1.30 2.09 35.23
C GLY A 116 -0.19 2.93 34.58
N VAL A 117 0.90 3.18 35.30
CA VAL A 117 2.06 3.92 34.78
C VAL A 117 2.84 3.11 33.73
N VAL A 118 2.94 1.79 33.89
CA VAL A 118 3.54 0.91 32.88
C VAL A 118 2.68 0.86 31.61
N GLU A 119 1.36 0.79 31.74
CA GLU A 119 0.44 0.81 30.59
C GLU A 119 0.51 2.14 29.82
N GLU A 120 0.54 3.28 30.52
CA GLU A 120 0.63 4.60 29.88
C GLU A 120 1.99 4.84 29.20
N THR A 121 3.09 4.34 29.77
CA THR A 121 4.44 4.48 29.19
C THR A 121 4.68 3.55 27.99
N VAL A 122 4.11 2.34 27.99
CA VAL A 122 4.18 1.41 26.86
C VAL A 122 3.31 1.87 25.70
N ILE A 123 2.12 2.44 25.96
CA ILE A 123 1.25 2.99 24.93
C ILE A 123 1.79 4.33 24.40
N GLY A 124 2.31 5.21 25.26
CA GLY A 124 2.89 6.50 24.87
C GLY A 124 4.16 6.37 24.04
N GLY A 125 5.05 5.43 24.37
CA GLY A 125 6.30 5.20 23.64
C GLY A 125 6.10 4.61 22.24
N GLN A 126 5.02 3.84 22.03
CA GLN A 126 4.71 3.26 20.72
C GLN A 126 3.97 4.24 19.80
N LEU A 127 3.33 5.27 20.35
CA LEU A 127 2.69 6.35 19.60
C LEU A 127 3.68 7.43 19.10
N ASP A 128 4.81 7.63 19.79
CA ASP A 128 5.85 8.57 19.34
C ASP A 128 6.65 8.05 18.14
N LEU A 129 6.72 6.72 17.97
CA LEU A 129 7.25 6.07 16.75
C LEU A 129 6.33 6.24 15.52
N LEU A 130 5.04 6.50 15.72
CA LEU A 130 4.08 6.80 14.65
C LEU A 130 4.06 8.29 14.30
N ARG A 131 4.56 9.16 15.19
CA ARG A 131 4.69 10.61 14.96
C ARG A 131 5.87 10.93 14.04
N GLU A 132 6.92 10.10 14.08
CA GLU A 132 8.06 10.13 13.13
C GLU A 132 7.78 9.36 11.81
N TYR A 133 6.51 9.25 11.40
CA TYR A 133 6.13 8.86 10.03
C TYR A 133 5.53 10.03 9.25
N SER A 134 5.89 11.26 9.63
CA SER A 134 5.71 12.43 8.79
C SER A 134 6.77 12.45 7.69
N MET A 135 6.29 12.31 6.45
CA MET A 135 6.93 12.76 5.21
C MET A 135 7.90 11.79 4.51
N VAL A 136 7.35 11.01 3.57
CA VAL A 136 7.90 11.00 2.21
C VAL A 136 6.75 11.32 1.26
N GLU A 137 6.58 12.62 0.99
CA GLU A 137 6.10 13.11 -0.30
C GLU A 137 7.04 12.55 -1.38
N ARG A 138 6.73 11.35 -1.85
CA ARG A 138 7.14 10.83 -3.16
C ARG A 138 6.15 9.75 -3.57
N LEU A 139 4.92 10.19 -3.75
CA LEU A 139 3.83 9.50 -4.44
C LEU A 139 4.15 9.35 -5.94
N GLU A 140 5.30 8.77 -6.28
CA GLU A 140 5.65 8.30 -7.64
C GLU A 140 5.89 6.78 -7.66
N LEU A 141 5.60 6.08 -6.55
CA LEU A 141 5.87 4.63 -6.40
C LEU A 141 4.64 3.80 -5.99
N LEU A 142 3.46 4.41 -5.87
CA LEU A 142 2.21 3.73 -5.52
C LEU A 142 1.21 3.65 -6.68
N GLU A 143 1.56 4.15 -7.86
CA GLU A 143 0.75 3.98 -9.10
C GLU A 143 0.62 2.50 -9.52
N ASP A 144 1.47 1.61 -9.00
CA ASP A 144 1.55 0.20 -9.39
C ASP A 144 0.84 -0.79 -8.43
N LEU A 145 0.07 -0.31 -7.44
CA LEU A 145 -0.51 -1.17 -6.39
C LEU A 145 -2.05 -1.30 -6.41
N GLU A 146 -2.71 -0.93 -7.51
CA GLU A 146 -4.14 -1.24 -7.71
C GLU A 146 -4.41 -2.66 -8.22
N VAL A 147 -3.37 -3.45 -8.56
CA VAL A 147 -3.52 -4.78 -9.18
C VAL A 147 -3.68 -5.94 -8.16
N ILE A 148 -3.48 -5.72 -6.86
CA ILE A 148 -3.51 -6.82 -5.87
C ILE A 148 -4.94 -7.15 -5.39
N ARG A 149 -5.98 -6.42 -5.80
CA ARG A 149 -7.34 -6.63 -5.29
C ARG A 149 -8.14 -7.74 -5.99
N ASP A 150 -7.59 -8.41 -7.00
CA ASP A 150 -8.34 -9.39 -7.81
C ASP A 150 -7.68 -10.78 -7.92
N LEU A 151 -6.78 -11.14 -7.00
CA LEU A 151 -6.15 -12.47 -6.97
C LEU A 151 -6.81 -13.47 -6.00
N ASP A 152 -7.81 -13.07 -5.23
CA ASP A 152 -8.54 -13.97 -4.30
C ASP A 152 -9.66 -14.79 -4.98
N GLY A 153 -9.87 -14.65 -6.29
CA GLY A 153 -10.96 -15.29 -7.04
C GLY A 153 -10.61 -16.53 -7.86
N LEU A 154 -9.34 -16.94 -7.96
CA LEU A 154 -8.94 -18.07 -8.80
C LEU A 154 -8.93 -19.38 -8.00
N GLU A 155 -10.09 -20.03 -7.92
CA GLU A 155 -10.18 -21.45 -7.53
C GLU A 155 -9.28 -22.32 -8.43
N PRO A 156 -8.57 -23.32 -7.86
CA PRO A 156 -7.81 -24.26 -8.67
C PRO A 156 -8.76 -25.16 -9.47
N VAL A 157 -8.77 -25.00 -10.79
CA VAL A 157 -9.41 -25.93 -11.73
C VAL A 157 -8.76 -27.30 -11.55
N ARG A 158 -9.52 -28.26 -11.00
CA ARG A 158 -9.14 -29.68 -10.93
C ARG A 158 -9.24 -30.28 -12.33
N GLU A 159 -8.11 -30.69 -12.88
CA GLU A 159 -8.02 -31.55 -14.06
C GLU A 159 -8.65 -32.93 -13.78
N SER A 160 -9.53 -33.37 -14.68
CA SER A 160 -9.95 -34.77 -14.88
C SER A 160 -10.03 -35.05 -16.38
#